data_AF-W4SEB3-F1
#
_entry.id   AF-W4SEB3-F1
#
_cell.length_a   1.000
_cell.length_b   1.000
_cell.length_c   1.000
_cell.angle_alpha   90.00
_cell.angle_beta   90.00
_cell.angle_gamma   90.00
#
_symmetry.space_group_name_H-M   'P 1'
#
loop_
_entity.id
_entity.type
_entity.pdbx_description
1 polymer ?
#
loop_
_entity_poly.entity_id
_entity_poly.type
_entity_poly.pdbx_seq_one_letter_code
_entity_poly.pdbx_strand_id
1 'polypeptide(L)'
;MARILIIDDDAAFLTTLQATLRSLGHTVIAVDNGADGLLRLNEGGIELAFVDFRMPGMDGIQVLRARADDPRARQVPLVMLTAYASSGNTIEAMTLGAFDHLVKPVGRADIVEVVERALASRADADADAAASEPPDDDDGLVGHSPAMRTVHKRIGLAAASDLPVLITGETGTGKELVARALHRASARANAAFVAVNCAAIPLELMESELFGHRKGAFSGATSDRIGLIREADGGTLFLDEIGDMPLPMQAKLLRFLQEGEVTPLGGRGAQKVDVRVLAATHRDLAAWVAAGQFRSDLRYRLNVVPIELPPLRER
;
A
#
# COMPACT_ATOMS: atom_id res chain seq x y z
N MET A 1 -17.76 -1.76 21.91
CA MET A 1 -17.89 -0.31 22.19
C MET A 1 -16.48 0.22 22.34
N ALA A 2 -16.03 1.06 21.41
CA ALA A 2 -14.64 1.52 21.36
C ALA A 2 -14.53 2.99 21.78
N ARG A 3 -13.38 3.40 22.33
CA ARG A 3 -13.07 4.79 22.70
C ARG A 3 -12.23 5.43 21.60
N ILE A 4 -12.86 6.34 20.86
CA ILE A 4 -12.30 6.98 19.66
C ILE A 4 -11.95 8.44 19.97
N LEU A 5 -10.73 8.85 19.59
CA LEU A 5 -10.27 10.23 19.67
C LEU A 5 -10.45 10.95 18.32
N ILE A 6 -10.86 12.21 18.35
CA ILE A 6 -10.86 13.10 17.19
C ILE A 6 -9.99 14.31 17.53
N ILE A 7 -9.08 14.68 16.64
CA ILE A 7 -8.19 15.83 16.75
C ILE A 7 -8.38 16.67 15.49
N ASP A 8 -9.07 17.80 15.61
CA ASP A 8 -9.45 18.62 14.44
C ASP A 8 -9.80 20.05 14.90
N ASP A 9 -9.25 21.08 14.26
CA ASP A 9 -9.53 22.48 14.62
C ASP A 9 -10.86 23.01 14.04
N ASP A 10 -11.51 22.26 13.14
CA ASP A 10 -12.84 22.58 12.62
C ASP A 10 -13.96 22.08 13.56
N ALA A 11 -14.54 23.00 14.33
CA ALA A 11 -15.62 22.72 15.27
C ALA A 11 -16.89 22.12 14.62
N ALA A 12 -17.21 22.48 13.37
CA ALA A 12 -18.37 21.96 12.67
C ALA A 12 -18.13 20.51 12.25
N PHE A 13 -16.93 20.22 11.75
CA PHE A 13 -16.53 18.85 11.41
C PHE A 13 -16.44 17.96 12.66
N LEU A 14 -15.82 18.44 13.75
CA LEU A 14 -15.78 17.75 15.04
C LEU A 14 -17.19 17.33 15.50
N THR A 15 -18.14 18.27 15.47
CA THR A 15 -19.53 18.00 15.92
C THR A 15 -20.17 16.90 15.07
N THR A 16 -19.96 16.94 13.76
CA THR A 16 -20.56 16.00 12.80
C THR A 16 -19.97 14.60 12.95
N LEU A 17 -18.64 14.49 13.06
CA LEU A 17 -17.95 13.22 13.24
C LEU A 17 -18.25 12.61 14.61
N GLN A 18 -18.31 13.43 15.68
CA GLN A 18 -18.73 12.97 17.00
C GLN A 18 -20.14 12.38 16.97
N ALA A 19 -21.11 13.06 16.35
CA ALA A 19 -22.47 12.57 16.26
C ALA A 19 -22.55 11.25 15.49
N THR A 20 -21.79 11.13 14.40
CA THR A 20 -21.70 9.92 13.58
C THR A 20 -21.14 8.75 14.40
N LEU A 21 -19.98 8.91 15.04
CA LEU A 21 -19.33 7.85 15.82
C LEU A 21 -20.15 7.46 17.07
N ARG A 22 -20.80 8.42 17.74
CA ARG A 22 -21.72 8.11 18.85
C ARG A 22 -22.94 7.32 18.39
N SER A 23 -23.49 7.64 17.21
CA SER A 23 -24.61 6.87 16.64
C SER A 23 -24.24 5.43 16.28
N LEU A 24 -22.96 5.14 16.10
CA LEU A 24 -22.40 3.80 15.90
C LEU A 24 -22.11 3.08 17.23
N GLY A 25 -22.38 3.71 18.38
CA GLY A 25 -22.22 3.11 19.70
C GLY A 25 -20.81 3.23 20.29
N HIS A 26 -19.97 4.15 19.79
CA HIS A 26 -18.63 4.40 20.32
C HIS A 26 -18.61 5.56 21.33
N THR A 27 -17.66 5.52 22.27
CA THR A 27 -17.33 6.66 23.12
C THR A 27 -16.39 7.57 22.36
N VAL A 28 -16.69 8.87 22.30
CA VAL A 28 -15.91 9.82 21.51
C VAL A 28 -15.32 10.89 22.41
N ILE A 29 -14.01 11.08 22.28
CA ILE A 29 -13.26 12.21 22.83
C ILE A 29 -12.86 13.09 21.67
N ALA A 30 -13.04 14.39 21.80
CA ALA A 30 -12.60 15.35 20.79
C ALA A 30 -11.76 16.44 21.43
N VAL A 31 -10.75 16.86 20.70
CA VAL A 31 -9.87 17.99 21.03
C VAL A 31 -9.66 18.80 19.75
N ASP A 32 -9.35 20.08 19.90
CA ASP A 32 -9.26 21.04 18.80
C ASP A 32 -7.81 21.34 18.35
N ASN A 33 -6.82 20.64 18.93
CA ASN A 33 -5.41 20.87 18.63
C ASN A 33 -4.56 19.60 18.81
N GLY A 34 -3.46 19.51 18.05
CA GLY A 34 -2.58 18.35 18.04
C GLY A 34 -1.89 18.06 19.38
N ALA A 35 -1.57 19.09 20.17
CA ALA A 35 -0.86 18.91 21.44
C ALA A 35 -1.72 18.20 22.49
N ASP A 36 -2.97 18.62 22.65
CA ASP A 36 -3.93 17.95 23.52
C ASP A 36 -4.25 16.54 23.00
N GLY A 37 -4.31 16.39 21.69
CA GLY A 37 -4.50 15.10 21.05
C GLY A 37 -3.40 14.09 21.38
N LEU A 38 -2.15 14.51 21.29
CA LEU A 38 -0.99 13.70 21.67
C LEU A 38 -1.01 13.36 23.17
N LEU A 39 -1.38 14.32 24.03
CA LEU A 39 -1.52 14.08 25.46
C LEU A 39 -2.57 12.99 25.75
N ARG A 40 -3.74 13.05 25.10
CA ARG A 40 -4.78 12.03 25.21
C ARG A 40 -4.35 10.65 24.71
N LEU A 41 -3.55 10.59 23.64
CA LEU A 41 -2.98 9.33 23.16
C LEU A 41 -2.05 8.70 24.20
N ASN A 42 -1.24 9.52 24.89
CA ASN A 42 -0.27 9.07 25.89
C ASN A 42 -0.92 8.69 27.24
N GLU A 43 -2.08 9.26 27.58
CA GLU A 43 -2.90 8.85 28.73
C GLU A 43 -3.40 7.40 28.58
N GLY A 44 -3.56 6.92 27.34
CA GLY A 44 -3.98 5.56 27.03
C GLY A 44 -5.50 5.33 27.02
N GLY A 45 -5.88 4.12 26.61
CA GLY A 45 -7.28 3.72 26.48
C GLY A 45 -7.99 4.34 25.27
N ILE A 46 -7.25 4.79 24.26
CA ILE A 46 -7.79 5.15 22.94
C ILE A 46 -7.61 3.95 22.01
N GLU A 47 -8.66 3.60 21.26
CA GLU A 47 -8.69 2.45 20.36
C GLU A 47 -8.55 2.83 18.89
N LEU A 48 -8.87 4.08 18.55
CA LEU A 48 -8.75 4.66 17.21
C LEU A 48 -8.66 6.17 17.37
N ALA A 49 -7.86 6.83 16.52
CA ALA A 49 -7.85 8.29 16.45
C ALA A 49 -8.03 8.78 15.01
N PHE A 50 -8.88 9.79 14.84
CA PHE A 50 -8.99 10.61 13.63
C PHE A 50 -8.24 11.91 13.85
N VAL A 51 -7.39 12.31 12.90
CA VAL A 51 -6.50 13.48 13.07
C VAL A 51 -6.48 14.31 11.81
N ASP A 52 -6.83 15.59 11.93
CA ASP A 52 -6.66 16.53 10.83
C ASP A 52 -5.17 16.67 10.48
N PHE A 53 -4.90 16.55 9.19
CA PHE A 53 -3.61 16.76 8.60
C PHE A 53 -3.10 18.18 8.87
N ARG A 54 -3.97 19.20 8.79
CA ARG A 54 -3.58 20.59 9.02
C ARG A 54 -4.30 21.15 10.24
N MET A 55 -3.53 21.47 11.27
CA MET A 55 -4.01 22.20 12.43
C MET A 55 -2.98 23.29 12.80
N PRO A 56 -3.41 24.40 13.40
CA PRO A 56 -2.50 25.39 13.97
C PRO A 56 -1.61 24.78 15.05
N GLY A 57 -0.33 25.19 15.07
CA GLY A 57 0.64 24.71 16.05
C GLY A 57 1.20 23.34 15.69
N MET A 58 0.67 22.28 16.32
CA MET A 58 1.09 20.90 16.05
C MET A 58 0.15 20.27 15.01
N ASP A 59 0.68 20.03 13.81
CA ASP A 59 -0.07 19.42 12.72
C ASP A 59 -0.19 17.89 12.88
N GLY A 60 -1.04 17.27 12.05
CA GLY A 60 -1.32 15.85 12.16
C GLY A 60 -0.11 14.94 11.89
N ILE A 61 0.83 15.37 11.05
CA ILE A 61 2.08 14.63 10.79
C ILE A 61 3.01 14.69 12.00
N GLN A 62 3.08 15.84 12.68
CA GLN A 62 3.81 16.00 13.91
C GLN A 62 3.22 15.16 15.04
N VAL A 63 1.88 15.06 15.16
CA VAL A 63 1.22 14.12 16.07
C VAL A 63 1.60 12.67 15.74
N LEU A 64 1.54 12.30 14.46
CA LEU A 64 1.86 10.96 13.97
C LEU A 64 3.33 10.57 14.24
N ARG A 65 4.26 11.52 14.17
CA ARG A 65 5.67 11.32 14.53
C ARG A 65 5.87 11.23 16.03
N ALA A 66 5.33 12.19 16.79
CA ALA A 66 5.56 12.29 18.22
C ALA A 66 4.95 11.14 19.02
N ARG A 67 3.81 10.58 18.57
CA ARG A 67 3.22 9.39 19.21
C ARG A 67 4.14 8.17 19.13
N ALA A 68 5.07 8.13 18.17
CA ALA A 68 5.94 6.99 17.99
C ALA A 68 6.81 6.77 19.25
N ASP A 69 7.04 7.79 20.06
CA ASP A 69 7.87 7.70 21.26
C ASP A 69 7.18 6.97 22.44
N ASP A 70 5.84 6.86 22.45
CA ASP A 70 5.10 6.07 23.44
C ASP A 70 4.60 4.74 22.83
N PRO A 71 5.04 3.56 23.31
CA PRO A 71 4.61 2.26 22.81
C PRO A 71 3.09 2.02 22.83
N ARG A 72 2.35 2.66 23.75
CA ARG A 72 0.89 2.56 23.84
C ARG A 72 0.23 3.42 22.77
N ALA A 73 0.68 4.66 22.62
CA ALA A 73 0.17 5.57 21.59
C ALA A 73 0.50 5.09 20.16
N ARG A 74 1.65 4.42 19.99
CA ARG A 74 2.09 3.82 18.73
C ARG A 74 1.15 2.73 18.21
N GLN A 75 0.46 2.01 19.09
CA GLN A 75 -0.45 0.91 18.71
C GLN A 75 -1.84 1.38 18.31
N VAL A 76 -2.18 2.63 18.57
CA VAL A 76 -3.49 3.19 18.20
C VAL A 76 -3.53 3.40 16.68
N PRO A 77 -4.45 2.79 15.92
CA PRO A 77 -4.63 3.12 14.50
C PRO A 77 -5.03 4.59 14.36
N LEU A 78 -4.38 5.26 13.41
CA LEU A 78 -4.51 6.71 13.19
C LEU A 78 -4.98 6.99 11.77
N VAL A 79 -6.16 7.57 11.65
CA VAL A 79 -6.77 7.93 10.37
C VAL A 79 -6.58 9.41 10.13
N MET A 80 -5.85 9.74 9.07
CA MET A 80 -5.59 11.13 8.70
C MET A 80 -6.78 11.73 7.97
N LEU A 81 -7.29 12.87 8.44
CA LEU A 81 -8.33 13.64 7.78
C LEU A 81 -7.67 14.75 6.98
N THR A 82 -8.05 14.96 5.73
CA THR A 82 -7.45 16.04 4.91
C THR A 82 -8.48 16.75 4.06
N ALA A 83 -8.40 18.07 3.94
CA ALA A 83 -9.19 18.85 2.99
C ALA A 83 -8.69 18.72 1.53
N TYR A 84 -7.45 18.27 1.33
CA TYR A 84 -6.84 18.12 0.01
C TYR A 84 -6.11 16.78 -0.11
N ALA A 85 -6.56 15.95 -1.04
CA ALA A 85 -5.83 14.77 -1.48
C ALA A 85 -4.66 15.17 -2.40
N SER A 86 -3.65 15.86 -1.86
CA SER A 86 -2.37 15.93 -2.56
C SER A 86 -1.55 14.71 -2.20
N SER A 87 -1.09 13.99 -3.22
CA SER A 87 -0.38 12.72 -3.14
C SER A 87 0.79 12.71 -2.15
N GLY A 88 1.54 13.81 -2.05
CA GLY A 88 2.71 13.90 -1.17
C GLY A 88 2.34 13.72 0.31
N ASN A 89 1.25 14.36 0.74
CA ASN A 89 0.79 14.37 2.13
C ASN A 89 0.24 12.99 2.56
N THR A 90 -0.49 12.32 1.67
CA THR A 90 -0.99 10.96 1.93
C THR A 90 0.16 9.95 2.00
N ILE A 91 1.14 10.03 1.08
CA ILE A 91 2.30 9.14 1.06
C ILE A 91 3.14 9.32 2.34
N GLU A 92 3.38 10.56 2.76
CA GLU A 92 4.14 10.85 3.99
C GLU A 92 3.45 10.28 5.22
N ALA A 93 2.13 10.49 5.36
CA ALA A 93 1.34 9.94 6.47
C ALA A 93 1.40 8.40 6.51
N MET A 94 1.19 7.73 5.38
CA MET A 94 1.21 6.26 5.31
C MET A 94 2.61 5.70 5.64
N THR A 95 3.67 6.36 5.15
CA THR A 95 5.06 5.96 5.44
C THR A 95 5.39 6.06 6.93
N LEU A 96 4.82 7.06 7.61
CA LEU A 96 4.94 7.28 9.05
C LEU A 96 4.00 6.40 9.89
N GLY A 97 3.25 5.50 9.26
CA GLY A 97 2.41 4.51 9.94
C GLY A 97 1.02 4.99 10.30
N ALA A 98 0.45 5.94 9.54
CA ALA A 98 -0.99 6.13 9.54
C ALA A 98 -1.70 4.84 9.11
N PHE A 99 -2.86 4.58 9.70
CA PHE A 99 -3.68 3.43 9.39
C PHE A 99 -4.43 3.62 8.07
N ASP A 100 -5.04 4.79 7.90
CA ASP A 100 -5.65 5.20 6.65
C ASP A 100 -5.72 6.73 6.55
N HIS A 101 -6.31 7.25 5.47
CA HIS A 101 -6.66 8.63 5.29
C HIS A 101 -8.07 8.77 4.71
N LEU A 102 -8.77 9.83 5.09
CA LEU A 102 -10.07 10.21 4.54
C LEU A 102 -10.04 11.66 4.08
N VAL A 103 -10.63 11.91 2.92
CA VAL A 103 -10.69 13.24 2.32
C VAL A 103 -11.99 13.89 2.75
N LYS A 104 -11.91 15.08 3.37
CA LYS A 104 -13.08 15.89 3.72
C LYS A 104 -13.73 16.44 2.44
N PRO A 105 -15.08 16.44 2.33
CA PRO A 105 -16.05 15.97 3.32
C PRO A 105 -16.14 14.44 3.37
N VAL A 106 -16.17 13.88 4.59
CA VAL A 106 -16.17 12.43 4.79
C VAL A 106 -17.60 11.90 4.88
N GLY A 107 -17.94 10.90 4.06
CA GLY A 107 -19.24 10.24 4.10
C GLY A 107 -19.39 9.30 5.28
N ARG A 108 -20.64 9.06 5.72
CA ARG A 108 -20.93 8.09 6.80
C ARG A 108 -20.43 6.68 6.46
N ALA A 109 -20.60 6.24 5.21
CA ALA A 109 -20.17 4.92 4.77
C ALA A 109 -18.65 4.75 4.93
N ASP A 110 -17.87 5.73 4.50
CA ASP A 110 -16.41 5.73 4.61
C ASP A 110 -15.96 5.69 6.08
N ILE A 111 -16.64 6.43 6.97
CA ILE A 111 -16.37 6.39 8.43
C ILE A 111 -16.63 4.99 8.98
N VAL A 112 -17.75 4.36 8.62
CA VAL A 112 -18.09 3.02 9.11
C VAL A 112 -17.04 2.01 8.66
N GLU A 113 -16.71 1.99 7.37
CA GLU A 113 -15.73 1.06 6.80
C GLU A 113 -14.35 1.21 7.47
N VAL A 114 -13.87 2.45 7.60
CA VAL A 114 -12.56 2.72 8.23
C VAL A 114 -12.55 2.32 9.71
N VAL A 115 -13.63 2.61 10.45
CA VAL A 115 -13.72 2.27 11.88
C VAL A 115 -13.71 0.75 12.06
N GLU A 116 -14.50 0.02 11.28
CA GLU A 116 -14.54 -1.45 11.34
C GLU A 116 -13.18 -2.05 11.03
N ARG A 117 -12.52 -1.60 9.97
CA ARG A 117 -11.19 -2.09 9.58
C ARG A 117 -10.12 -1.76 10.62
N ALA A 118 -10.16 -0.55 11.19
CA ALA A 118 -9.20 -0.11 12.19
C ALA A 118 -9.34 -0.90 13.50
N LEU A 119 -10.57 -1.10 13.97
CA LEU A 119 -10.81 -1.83 15.22
C LEU A 119 -10.53 -3.33 15.08
N ALA A 120 -10.81 -3.93 13.91
CA ALA A 120 -10.44 -5.30 13.60
C ALA A 120 -8.91 -5.49 13.65
N SER A 121 -8.14 -4.58 13.05
CA SER A 121 -6.66 -4.66 13.06
C SER A 121 -6.05 -4.61 14.45
N ARG A 122 -6.72 -3.99 15.42
CA ARG A 122 -6.33 -3.99 16.83
C ARG A 122 -6.68 -5.29 17.55
N ALA A 123 -7.86 -5.85 17.27
CA ALA A 123 -8.26 -7.13 17.85
C ALA A 123 -7.27 -8.25 17.47
N ASP A 124 -6.79 -8.23 16.23
CA ASP A 124 -5.76 -9.18 15.76
C ASP A 124 -4.40 -8.90 16.41
N ALA A 125 -4.00 -7.63 16.56
CA ALA A 125 -2.74 -7.27 17.22
C ALA A 125 -2.72 -7.57 18.74
N ASP A 126 -3.85 -7.41 19.42
CA ASP A 126 -4.01 -7.75 20.85
C ASP A 126 -4.17 -9.28 21.05
N ALA A 127 -4.71 -10.02 20.06
CA ALA A 127 -4.75 -11.48 20.05
C ALA A 127 -3.35 -12.12 19.82
N ASP A 128 -2.56 -11.55 18.90
CA ASP A 128 -1.16 -11.96 18.66
C ASP A 128 -0.24 -11.63 19.85
N ALA A 129 -0.58 -10.65 20.68
CA ALA A 129 0.18 -10.33 21.91
C ALA A 129 -0.09 -11.32 23.06
N ALA A 130 -1.23 -12.03 23.04
CA ALA A 130 -1.61 -13.05 24.02
C ALA A 130 -1.27 -14.49 23.58
N ALA A 131 -1.11 -14.73 22.28
CA ALA A 131 -0.62 -15.98 21.72
C ALA A 131 0.90 -15.87 21.47
N SER A 132 1.68 -16.03 22.54
CA SER A 132 3.12 -16.26 22.41
C SER A 132 3.40 -17.67 21.86
N GLU A 133 3.14 -17.87 20.58
CA GLU A 133 3.77 -18.90 19.74
C GLU A 133 3.98 -18.27 18.36
N PRO A 134 5.23 -18.10 17.88
CA PRO A 134 5.42 -17.80 16.47
C PRO A 134 4.81 -18.96 15.67
N PRO A 135 4.07 -18.72 14.57
CA PRO A 135 3.86 -19.77 13.61
C PRO A 135 5.24 -20.18 13.10
N ASP A 136 5.68 -21.37 13.53
CA ASP A 136 6.89 -22.01 13.03
C ASP A 136 6.69 -22.31 11.53
N ASP A 137 7.62 -21.73 10.77
CA ASP A 137 8.19 -22.13 9.48
C ASP A 137 7.29 -22.73 8.38
N ASP A 138 7.19 -22.00 7.26
CA ASP A 138 7.82 -22.42 5.99
C ASP A 138 7.88 -21.26 4.97
N ASP A 139 8.33 -20.05 5.39
CA ASP A 139 8.10 -18.86 4.55
C ASP A 139 9.31 -18.10 4.00
N GLY A 140 10.51 -18.58 4.25
CA GLY A 140 11.75 -18.08 3.64
C GLY A 140 12.12 -16.61 3.94
N LEU A 141 11.22 -15.80 4.48
CA LEU A 141 11.45 -14.43 4.94
C LEU A 141 12.03 -14.46 6.36
N VAL A 142 13.25 -14.97 6.48
CA VAL A 142 13.96 -15.12 7.77
C VAL A 142 14.46 -13.76 8.27
N GLY A 143 13.95 -13.31 9.42
CA GLY A 143 14.50 -12.15 10.14
C GLY A 143 13.59 -11.61 11.25
N HIS A 144 14.00 -11.74 12.52
CA HIS A 144 13.23 -11.25 13.67
C HIS A 144 13.65 -9.84 14.15
N SER A 145 14.45 -9.11 13.37
CA SER A 145 14.90 -7.77 13.74
C SER A 145 13.74 -6.77 13.86
N PRO A 146 13.90 -5.69 14.65
CA PRO A 146 12.94 -4.60 14.71
C PRO A 146 12.59 -4.01 13.32
N ALA A 147 13.58 -3.96 12.42
CA ALA A 147 13.38 -3.50 11.05
C ALA A 147 12.45 -4.45 10.27
N MET A 148 12.68 -5.77 10.33
CA MET A 148 11.81 -6.76 9.70
C MET A 148 10.40 -6.80 10.28
N ARG A 149 10.24 -6.60 11.61
CA ARG A 149 8.91 -6.46 12.21
C ARG A 149 8.10 -5.29 11.63
N THR A 150 8.76 -4.20 11.28
CA THR A 150 8.12 -3.06 10.61
C THR A 150 7.69 -3.44 9.18
N VAL A 151 8.52 -4.21 8.47
CA VAL A 151 8.18 -4.76 7.15
C VAL A 151 6.96 -5.69 7.24
N HIS A 152 6.93 -6.63 8.20
CA HIS A 152 5.79 -7.54 8.40
C HIS A 152 4.47 -6.78 8.67
N LYS A 153 4.50 -5.73 9.50
CA LYS A 153 3.31 -4.89 9.75
C LYS A 153 2.83 -4.20 8.48
N ARG A 154 3.75 -3.66 7.67
CA ARG A 154 3.42 -3.05 6.38
C ARG A 154 2.85 -4.07 5.39
N ILE A 155 3.38 -5.30 5.39
CA ILE A 155 2.83 -6.40 4.59
C ILE A 155 1.38 -6.68 5.00
N GLY A 156 1.11 -6.83 6.30
CA GLY A 156 -0.25 -7.09 6.79
C GLY A 156 -1.25 -6.00 6.39
N LEU A 157 -0.89 -4.73 6.60
CA LEU A 157 -1.73 -3.59 6.20
C LEU A 157 -1.95 -3.53 4.68
N ALA A 158 -0.89 -3.72 3.89
CA ALA A 158 -0.95 -3.66 2.44
C ALA A 158 -1.74 -4.84 1.83
N ALA A 159 -1.68 -6.02 2.46
CA ALA A 159 -2.35 -7.22 1.96
C ALA A 159 -3.88 -7.08 1.94
N ALA A 160 -4.44 -6.28 2.85
CA ALA A 160 -5.88 -6.01 2.99
C ALA A 160 -6.50 -5.19 1.84
N SER A 161 -5.69 -4.63 0.94
CA SER A 161 -6.16 -3.85 -0.22
C SER A 161 -5.57 -4.38 -1.53
N ASP A 162 -6.22 -4.07 -2.66
CA ASP A 162 -5.71 -4.37 -4.01
C ASP A 162 -4.85 -3.23 -4.60
N LEU A 163 -4.41 -2.28 -3.77
CA LEU A 163 -3.60 -1.16 -4.22
C LEU A 163 -2.21 -1.64 -4.72
N PRO A 164 -1.64 -0.95 -5.73
CA PRO A 164 -0.28 -1.22 -6.16
C PRO A 164 0.75 -1.05 -5.02
N VAL A 165 1.64 -2.01 -4.89
CA VAL A 165 2.73 -1.96 -3.89
C VAL A 165 4.06 -1.83 -4.61
N LEU A 166 4.89 -0.87 -4.18
CA LEU A 166 6.27 -0.74 -4.64
C LEU A 166 7.24 -1.21 -3.55
N ILE A 167 7.95 -2.28 -3.83
CA ILE A 167 8.93 -2.91 -2.97
C ILE A 167 10.33 -2.43 -3.37
N THR A 168 11.04 -1.79 -2.46
CA THR A 168 12.39 -1.26 -2.69
C THR A 168 13.40 -1.93 -1.76
N GLY A 169 14.64 -2.04 -2.21
CA GLY A 169 15.72 -2.62 -1.41
C GLY A 169 16.85 -3.14 -2.29
N GLU A 170 18.05 -3.25 -1.71
CA GLU A 170 19.25 -3.74 -2.39
C GLU A 170 19.02 -5.12 -3.05
N THR A 171 19.82 -5.45 -4.06
CA THR A 171 19.76 -6.78 -4.69
C THR A 171 19.99 -7.88 -3.64
N GLY A 172 19.21 -8.96 -3.70
CA GLY A 172 19.32 -10.06 -2.73
C GLY A 172 18.65 -9.83 -1.37
N THR A 173 17.92 -8.72 -1.18
CA THR A 173 17.17 -8.42 0.05
C THR A 173 15.84 -9.18 0.19
N GLY A 174 15.51 -10.11 -0.71
CA GLY A 174 14.28 -10.91 -0.61
C GLY A 174 13.00 -10.16 -1.02
N LYS A 175 13.08 -9.23 -1.98
CA LYS A 175 11.92 -8.49 -2.51
C LYS A 175 10.80 -9.42 -3.03
N GLU A 176 11.17 -10.51 -3.70
CA GLU A 176 10.21 -11.51 -4.17
C GLU A 176 9.50 -12.23 -3.01
N LEU A 177 10.19 -12.52 -1.91
CA LEU A 177 9.60 -13.15 -0.73
C LEU A 177 8.52 -12.24 -0.11
N VAL A 178 8.78 -10.93 -0.06
CA VAL A 178 7.77 -9.93 0.36
C VAL A 178 6.57 -9.92 -0.58
N ALA A 179 6.79 -9.97 -1.90
CA ALA A 179 5.70 -10.02 -2.87
C ALA A 179 4.82 -11.27 -2.71
N ARG A 180 5.44 -12.43 -2.45
CA ARG A 180 4.74 -13.70 -2.18
C ARG A 180 3.97 -13.67 -0.86
N ALA A 181 4.53 -13.05 0.17
CA ALA A 181 3.85 -12.86 1.45
C ALA A 181 2.62 -11.96 1.29
N LEU A 182 2.75 -10.84 0.56
CA LEU A 182 1.63 -9.95 0.24
C LEU A 182 0.50 -10.68 -0.48
N HIS A 183 0.83 -11.49 -1.48
CA HIS A 183 -0.18 -12.24 -2.24
C HIS A 183 -0.93 -13.24 -1.36
N ARG A 184 -0.22 -14.04 -0.56
CA ARG A 184 -0.85 -15.05 0.32
C ARG A 184 -1.65 -14.47 1.47
N ALA A 185 -1.29 -13.28 1.95
CA ALA A 185 -2.06 -12.57 2.97
C ALA A 185 -3.27 -11.79 2.38
N SER A 186 -3.46 -11.80 1.06
CA SER A 186 -4.52 -11.01 0.39
C SER A 186 -5.80 -11.81 0.13
N ALA A 187 -6.86 -11.10 -0.24
CA ALA A 187 -8.11 -11.71 -0.74
C ALA A 187 -7.91 -12.58 -2.00
N ARG A 188 -6.77 -12.43 -2.70
CA ARG A 188 -6.41 -13.17 -3.92
C ARG A 188 -5.47 -14.34 -3.68
N ALA A 189 -5.26 -14.78 -2.43
CA ALA A 189 -4.31 -15.84 -2.07
C ALA A 189 -4.49 -17.18 -2.80
N ASN A 190 -5.73 -17.50 -3.23
CA ASN A 190 -6.05 -18.72 -3.99
C ASN A 190 -6.02 -18.53 -5.51
N ALA A 191 -5.74 -17.31 -5.99
CA ALA A 191 -5.66 -16.98 -7.41
C ALA A 191 -4.22 -17.07 -7.92
N ALA A 192 -4.01 -16.82 -9.22
CA ALA A 192 -2.69 -16.90 -9.82
C ALA A 192 -1.74 -15.83 -9.25
N PHE A 193 -0.49 -16.23 -8.97
CA PHE A 193 0.63 -15.32 -8.74
C PHE A 193 1.61 -15.43 -9.90
N VAL A 194 1.63 -14.42 -10.77
CA VAL A 194 2.49 -14.39 -11.96
C VAL A 194 3.66 -13.48 -11.69
N ALA A 195 4.85 -14.05 -11.54
CA ALA A 195 6.09 -13.31 -11.32
C ALA A 195 6.86 -13.10 -12.62
N VAL A 196 7.31 -11.87 -12.86
CA VAL A 196 8.00 -11.45 -14.07
C VAL A 196 9.23 -10.65 -13.70
N ASN A 197 10.42 -11.16 -14.02
CA ASN A 197 11.65 -10.39 -13.87
C ASN A 197 11.91 -9.58 -15.15
N CYS A 198 11.76 -8.26 -15.08
CA CYS A 198 11.89 -7.37 -16.23
C CYS A 198 13.33 -7.34 -16.79
N ALA A 199 14.34 -7.59 -15.96
CA ALA A 199 15.73 -7.64 -16.40
C ALA A 199 16.08 -8.96 -17.13
N ALA A 200 15.32 -10.03 -16.90
CA ALA A 200 15.58 -11.35 -17.49
C ALA A 200 14.96 -11.54 -18.88
N ILE A 201 13.97 -10.71 -19.25
CA ILE A 201 13.29 -10.83 -20.54
C ILE A 201 14.04 -10.03 -21.60
N PRO A 202 14.43 -10.65 -22.74
CA PRO A 202 15.00 -9.91 -23.86
C PRO A 202 14.07 -8.77 -24.29
N LEU A 203 14.65 -7.59 -24.52
CA LEU A 203 13.93 -6.37 -24.88
C LEU A 203 12.90 -6.58 -25.99
N GLU A 204 13.29 -7.32 -27.03
CA GLU A 204 12.47 -7.57 -28.21
C GLU A 204 11.25 -8.47 -27.93
N LEU A 205 11.32 -9.29 -26.88
CA LEU A 205 10.25 -10.22 -26.49
C LEU A 205 9.36 -9.68 -25.38
N MET A 206 9.82 -8.67 -24.63
CA MET A 206 9.12 -8.15 -23.44
C MET A 206 7.67 -7.76 -23.71
N GLU A 207 7.41 -7.12 -24.85
CA GLU A 207 6.04 -6.73 -25.21
C GLU A 207 5.14 -7.94 -25.44
N SER A 208 5.63 -8.92 -26.21
CA SER A 208 4.92 -10.15 -26.50
C SER A 208 4.70 -10.99 -25.24
N GLU A 209 5.68 -11.05 -24.33
CA GLU A 209 5.58 -11.77 -23.06
C GLU A 209 4.51 -11.14 -22.16
N LEU A 210 4.55 -9.82 -21.95
CA LEU A 210 3.62 -9.13 -21.04
C LEU A 210 2.19 -9.06 -21.61
N PHE A 211 2.03 -8.67 -22.87
CA PHE A 211 0.73 -8.33 -23.47
C PHE A 211 0.16 -9.45 -24.35
N GLY A 212 0.97 -10.44 -24.72
CA GLY A 212 0.59 -11.52 -25.63
C GLY A 212 0.60 -11.07 -27.09
N HIS A 213 0.43 -12.02 -28.02
CA HIS A 213 0.39 -11.73 -29.44
C HIS A 213 -0.58 -12.63 -30.19
N ARG A 214 -1.04 -12.15 -31.35
CA ARG A 214 -1.74 -12.99 -32.35
C ARG A 214 -0.73 -13.55 -33.35
N LYS A 215 -1.08 -14.70 -33.94
CA LYS A 215 -0.35 -15.29 -35.05
C LYS A 215 -0.15 -14.24 -36.15
N GLY A 216 1.10 -14.09 -36.60
CA GLY A 216 1.47 -13.12 -37.63
C GLY A 216 1.69 -11.68 -37.15
N ALA A 217 1.70 -11.41 -35.84
CA ALA A 217 1.96 -10.07 -35.31
C ALA A 217 3.39 -9.56 -35.60
N PHE A 218 4.37 -10.45 -35.69
CA PHE A 218 5.76 -10.17 -36.05
C PHE A 218 6.41 -11.41 -36.69
N SER A 219 7.59 -11.25 -37.29
CA SER A 219 8.36 -12.36 -37.86
C SER A 219 8.72 -13.37 -36.76
N GLY A 220 8.13 -14.56 -36.81
CA GLY A 220 8.29 -15.62 -35.80
C GLY A 220 7.03 -15.90 -34.97
N ALA A 221 5.98 -15.09 -35.07
CA ALA A 221 4.70 -15.32 -34.40
C ALA A 221 3.89 -16.44 -35.10
N THR A 222 4.30 -17.71 -34.90
CA THR A 222 3.70 -18.88 -35.57
C THR A 222 2.34 -19.29 -35.01
N SER A 223 2.02 -18.89 -33.77
CA SER A 223 0.78 -19.17 -33.07
C SER A 223 0.34 -17.95 -32.25
N ASP A 224 -0.89 -17.98 -31.75
CA ASP A 224 -1.34 -17.02 -30.73
C ASP A 224 -0.64 -17.34 -29.39
N ARG A 225 -0.40 -16.29 -28.59
CA ARG A 225 0.14 -16.41 -27.23
C ARG A 225 -0.60 -15.49 -26.28
N ILE A 226 -0.99 -16.03 -25.12
CA ILE A 226 -1.56 -15.25 -24.02
C ILE A 226 -0.41 -14.55 -23.29
N GLY A 227 -0.59 -13.28 -22.95
CA GLY A 227 0.40 -12.50 -22.22
C GLY A 227 0.29 -12.70 -20.70
N LEU A 228 1.40 -12.50 -20.00
CA LEU A 228 1.52 -12.68 -18.55
C LEU A 228 0.51 -11.84 -17.76
N ILE A 229 0.15 -10.64 -18.24
CA ILE A 229 -0.87 -9.82 -17.58
C ILE A 229 -2.25 -10.51 -17.61
N ARG A 230 -2.58 -11.18 -18.73
CA ARG A 230 -3.83 -11.93 -18.85
C ARG A 230 -3.80 -13.26 -18.09
N GLU A 231 -2.62 -13.89 -17.97
CA GLU A 231 -2.46 -15.07 -17.11
C GLU A 231 -2.66 -14.72 -15.63
N ALA A 232 -2.39 -13.47 -15.24
CA ALA A 232 -2.59 -12.95 -13.90
C ALA A 232 -4.03 -12.48 -13.63
N ASP A 233 -4.97 -12.61 -14.58
CA ASP A 233 -6.34 -12.13 -14.44
C ASP A 233 -7.05 -12.80 -13.24
N GLY A 234 -7.70 -11.99 -12.41
CA GLY A 234 -8.24 -12.37 -11.10
C GLY A 234 -7.19 -12.51 -9.98
N GLY A 235 -5.90 -12.50 -10.31
CA GLY A 235 -4.79 -12.77 -9.40
C GLY A 235 -3.87 -11.58 -9.17
N THR A 236 -2.57 -11.87 -9.05
CA THR A 236 -1.52 -10.89 -8.78
C THR A 236 -0.38 -11.00 -9.79
N LEU A 237 -0.01 -9.87 -10.37
CA LEU A 237 1.17 -9.72 -11.21
C LEU A 237 2.30 -9.07 -10.40
N PHE A 238 3.41 -9.79 -10.26
CA PHE A 238 4.63 -9.28 -9.65
C PHE A 238 5.66 -8.92 -10.71
N LEU A 239 6.04 -7.64 -10.77
CA LEU A 239 7.03 -7.08 -11.68
C LEU A 239 8.34 -6.83 -10.94
N ASP A 240 9.25 -7.80 -10.98
CA ASP A 240 10.58 -7.66 -10.41
C ASP A 240 11.51 -6.86 -11.33
N GLU A 241 12.42 -6.12 -10.70
CA GLU A 241 13.33 -5.17 -11.34
C GLU A 241 12.63 -4.23 -12.33
N ILE A 242 11.52 -3.61 -11.92
CA ILE A 242 10.71 -2.71 -12.76
C ILE A 242 11.53 -1.54 -13.34
N GLY A 243 12.59 -1.13 -12.65
CA GLY A 243 13.50 -0.09 -13.13
C GLY A 243 14.25 -0.48 -14.40
N ASP A 244 14.40 -1.77 -14.71
CA ASP A 244 15.00 -2.26 -15.96
C ASP A 244 14.02 -2.25 -17.14
N MET A 245 12.76 -1.88 -16.92
CA MET A 245 11.76 -1.80 -17.97
C MET A 245 12.06 -0.63 -18.93
N PRO A 246 12.10 -0.86 -20.26
CA PRO A 246 12.30 0.20 -21.26
C PRO A 246 11.15 1.22 -21.29
N LEU A 247 11.45 2.49 -21.62
CA LEU A 247 10.46 3.57 -21.69
C LEU A 247 9.20 3.25 -22.54
N PRO A 248 9.30 2.62 -23.74
CA PRO A 248 8.12 2.25 -24.50
C PRO A 248 7.21 1.26 -23.77
N MET A 249 7.80 0.33 -23.02
CA MET A 249 7.07 -0.65 -22.21
C MET A 249 6.44 -0.02 -20.98
N GLN A 250 7.13 0.94 -20.35
CA GLN A 250 6.59 1.72 -19.23
C GLN A 250 5.29 2.45 -19.62
N ALA A 251 5.22 3.00 -20.84
CA ALA A 251 4.00 3.67 -21.33
C ALA A 251 2.82 2.69 -21.49
N LYS A 252 3.07 1.48 -22.00
CA LYS A 252 2.04 0.43 -22.16
C LYS A 252 1.59 -0.10 -20.80
N LEU A 253 2.52 -0.30 -19.87
CA LEU A 253 2.22 -0.71 -18.51
C LEU A 253 1.36 0.32 -17.79
N LEU A 254 1.68 1.62 -17.92
CA LEU A 254 0.88 2.69 -17.35
C LEU A 254 -0.57 2.65 -17.86
N ARG A 255 -0.74 2.44 -19.17
CA ARG A 255 -2.07 2.35 -19.77
C ARG A 255 -2.87 1.18 -19.20
N PHE A 256 -2.25 0.01 -19.05
CA PHE A 256 -2.85 -1.13 -18.37
C PHE A 256 -3.25 -0.79 -16.92
N LEU A 257 -2.38 -0.15 -16.14
CA LEU A 257 -2.70 0.26 -14.76
C LEU A 257 -3.81 1.32 -14.65
N GLN A 258 -4.09 2.04 -15.72
CA GLN A 258 -5.14 3.07 -15.77
C GLN A 258 -6.47 2.52 -16.25
N GLU A 259 -6.44 1.74 -17.34
CA GLU A 259 -7.63 1.27 -18.05
C GLU A 259 -8.09 -0.11 -17.54
N GLY A 260 -7.21 -0.91 -16.92
CA GLY A 260 -7.49 -2.30 -16.58
C GLY A 260 -7.68 -3.16 -17.83
N GLU A 261 -7.02 -2.78 -18.93
CA GLU A 261 -7.20 -3.38 -20.24
C GLU A 261 -5.87 -3.73 -20.91
N VAL A 262 -5.86 -4.84 -21.64
CA VAL A 262 -4.69 -5.36 -22.36
C VAL A 262 -5.05 -5.57 -23.82
N THR A 263 -4.17 -5.16 -24.73
CA THR A 263 -4.30 -5.44 -26.16
C THR A 263 -3.09 -6.25 -26.64
N PRO A 264 -3.27 -7.47 -27.15
CA PRO A 264 -2.15 -8.27 -27.66
C PRO A 264 -1.59 -7.70 -28.96
N LEU A 265 -0.30 -7.91 -29.21
CA LEU A 265 0.35 -7.47 -30.45
C LEU A 265 -0.35 -8.08 -31.67
N GLY A 266 -0.58 -7.25 -32.69
CA GLY A 266 -1.29 -7.63 -33.91
C GLY A 266 -2.78 -7.97 -33.69
N GLY A 267 -3.28 -7.87 -32.45
CA GLY A 267 -4.68 -8.07 -32.11
C GLY A 267 -5.54 -6.82 -32.28
N ARG A 268 -6.85 -7.02 -32.33
CA ARG A 268 -7.86 -5.95 -32.25
C ARG A 268 -8.75 -6.19 -31.03
N GLY A 269 -9.09 -5.11 -30.34
CA GLY A 269 -9.97 -5.14 -29.16
C GLY A 269 -9.18 -5.24 -27.86
N ALA A 270 -9.37 -4.23 -27.00
CA ALA A 270 -8.87 -4.23 -25.65
C ALA A 270 -9.65 -5.25 -24.81
N GLN A 271 -8.95 -5.97 -23.93
CA GLN A 271 -9.52 -7.01 -23.08
C GLN A 271 -9.40 -6.57 -21.63
N LYS A 272 -10.54 -6.43 -20.94
CA LYS A 272 -10.56 -6.13 -19.51
C LYS A 272 -9.95 -7.27 -18.71
N VAL A 273 -9.15 -6.89 -17.72
CA VAL A 273 -8.53 -7.77 -16.75
C VAL A 273 -8.60 -7.13 -15.37
N ASP A 274 -8.69 -7.94 -14.33
CA ASP A 274 -8.66 -7.52 -12.94
C ASP A 274 -7.43 -8.11 -12.26
N VAL A 275 -6.37 -7.32 -12.14
CA VAL A 275 -5.05 -7.77 -11.71
C VAL A 275 -4.51 -6.84 -10.63
N ARG A 276 -4.18 -7.41 -9.47
CA ARG A 276 -3.40 -6.69 -8.46
C ARG A 276 -1.94 -6.62 -8.90
N VAL A 277 -1.31 -5.46 -8.81
CA VAL A 277 0.09 -5.26 -9.26
C VAL A 277 1.02 -5.02 -8.08
N LEU A 278 2.08 -5.81 -8.00
CA LEU A 278 3.21 -5.61 -7.10
C LEU A 278 4.45 -5.34 -7.95
N ALA A 279 5.26 -4.35 -7.60
CA ALA A 279 6.49 -4.04 -8.32
C ALA A 279 7.69 -4.02 -7.37
N ALA A 280 8.86 -4.45 -7.83
CA ALA A 280 10.09 -4.42 -7.07
C ALA A 280 11.24 -3.79 -7.85
N THR A 281 12.15 -3.12 -7.15
CA THR A 281 13.37 -2.54 -7.76
C THR A 281 14.47 -2.33 -6.73
N HIS A 282 15.73 -2.49 -7.14
CA HIS A 282 16.89 -2.02 -6.37
C HIS A 282 17.34 -0.60 -6.76
N ARG A 283 16.80 -0.05 -7.84
CA ARG A 283 17.19 1.27 -8.39
C ARG A 283 16.45 2.41 -7.70
N ASP A 284 17.11 3.55 -7.55
CA ASP A 284 16.48 4.81 -7.15
C ASP A 284 15.64 5.37 -8.31
N LEU A 285 14.33 5.07 -8.29
CA LEU A 285 13.41 5.56 -9.32
C LEU A 285 13.28 7.08 -9.34
N ALA A 286 13.61 7.80 -8.26
CA ALA A 286 13.59 9.26 -8.25
C ALA A 286 14.73 9.85 -9.08
N ALA A 287 15.95 9.36 -8.88
CA ALA A 287 17.08 9.71 -9.71
C ALA A 287 16.84 9.34 -11.18
N TRP A 288 16.22 8.18 -11.43
CA TRP A 288 15.93 7.70 -12.79
C TRP A 288 14.88 8.51 -13.52
N VAL A 289 13.87 9.02 -12.80
CA VAL A 289 12.92 9.99 -13.35
C VAL A 289 13.63 11.28 -13.72
N ALA A 290 14.49 11.80 -12.86
CA ALA A 290 15.26 13.02 -13.15
C ALA A 290 16.20 12.84 -14.35
N ALA A 291 16.74 11.64 -14.55
CA ALA A 291 17.58 11.29 -15.69
C ALA A 291 16.79 10.94 -16.98
N GLY A 292 15.45 10.96 -16.95
CA GLY A 292 14.60 10.58 -18.09
C GLY A 292 14.63 9.09 -18.44
N GLN A 293 15.11 8.24 -17.53
CA GLN A 293 15.21 6.78 -17.70
C GLN A 293 13.96 6.05 -17.21
N PHE A 294 13.16 6.72 -16.39
CA PHE A 294 11.88 6.19 -15.89
C PHE A 294 10.80 7.27 -15.97
N ARG A 295 9.57 6.88 -16.29
CA ARG A 295 8.47 7.84 -16.40
C ARG A 295 7.93 8.22 -15.03
N SER A 296 7.74 9.52 -14.81
CA SER A 296 7.22 10.05 -13.55
C SER A 296 5.79 9.57 -13.25
N ASP A 297 4.95 9.49 -14.27
CA ASP A 297 3.55 9.05 -14.18
C ASP A 297 3.42 7.58 -13.80
N LEU A 298 4.25 6.70 -14.37
CA LEU A 298 4.31 5.30 -13.98
C LEU A 298 4.79 5.12 -12.55
N ARG A 299 5.87 5.83 -12.15
CA ARG A 299 6.37 5.77 -10.76
C ARG A 299 5.26 6.13 -9.78
N TYR A 300 4.52 7.20 -10.09
CA TYR A 300 3.41 7.66 -9.27
C TYR A 300 2.29 6.61 -9.16
N ARG A 301 1.97 5.90 -10.25
CA ARG A 301 0.92 4.87 -10.28
C ARG A 301 1.31 3.57 -9.55
N LEU A 302 2.60 3.24 -9.53
CA LEU A 302 3.13 2.05 -8.84
C LEU A 302 3.39 2.30 -7.35
N ASN A 303 3.87 3.49 -6.99
CA ASN A 303 4.28 3.84 -5.63
C ASN A 303 3.11 4.31 -4.76
N VAL A 304 2.04 3.51 -4.68
CA VAL A 304 0.87 3.80 -3.84
C VAL A 304 1.13 3.33 -2.41
N VAL A 305 1.57 2.08 -2.24
CA VAL A 305 1.99 1.54 -0.94
C VAL A 305 3.48 1.18 -0.99
N PRO A 306 4.38 2.01 -0.42
CA PRO A 306 5.81 1.72 -0.43
C PRO A 306 6.20 0.73 0.68
N ILE A 307 6.99 -0.29 0.34
CA ILE A 307 7.65 -1.18 1.29
C ILE A 307 9.15 -1.14 1.01
N GLU A 308 9.92 -0.67 1.99
CA GLU A 308 11.37 -0.62 1.91
C GLU A 308 11.95 -1.76 2.76
N LEU A 309 12.78 -2.57 2.11
CA LEU A 309 13.47 -3.68 2.72
C LEU A 309 14.85 -3.22 3.19
N PRO A 310 15.16 -3.37 4.49
CA PRO A 310 16.49 -3.05 5.00
C PRO A 310 17.53 -3.96 4.34
N PRO A 311 18.77 -3.48 4.15
CA PRO A 311 19.85 -4.31 3.64
C PRO A 311 20.17 -5.46 4.60
N LEU A 312 20.77 -6.54 4.10
CA LEU A 312 21.06 -7.75 4.91
C LEU A 312 21.90 -7.44 6.17
N ARG A 313 22.76 -6.41 6.11
CA ARG A 313 23.59 -5.95 7.25
C ARG A 313 22.81 -5.32 8.41
N GLU A 314 21.55 -4.96 8.20
CA GLU A 314 20.66 -4.31 9.17
C GLU A 314 19.53 -5.25 9.65
N ARG A 315 19.60 -6.54 9.29
CA ARG A 315 18.58 -7.55 9.57
C ARG A 315 18.93 -8.50 10.70
#